data_AF-A0A352X7K6-F1
#
_entry.id   AF-A0A352X7K6-F1
#
_cell.length_a   1.000
_cell.length_b   1.000
_cell.length_c   1.000
_cell.angle_alpha   90.00
_cell.angle_beta   90.00
_cell.angle_gamma   90.00
#
_symmetry.space_group_name_H-M   'P 1'
#
loop_
_entity.id
_entity.type
_entity.pdbx_description
1 polymer ?
#
loop_
_entity_poly.entity_id
_entity_poly.type
_entity_poly.pdbx_seq_one_letter_code
_entity_poly.pdbx_strand_id
1 'polypeptide(L)' 'MYKPVYREGDRLVASEDPISREFKQNIKQVFEYENVPYKEDSTGAILIPQDIWSDRDTVWNYTTKANDPDWLKTHIPSN' A
#
# COMPACT_ATOMS: atom_id res chain seq x y z
N MET A 1 0.02 -5.48 9.93
CA MET A 1 1.07 -5.37 8.89
C MET A 1 0.39 -5.21 7.54
N TYR A 2 0.90 -4.32 6.69
CA TYR A 2 0.44 -4.15 5.32
C TYR A 2 0.82 -5.37 4.48
N LYS A 3 -0.15 -5.90 3.76
CA LYS A 3 0.07 -6.87 2.68
C LYS A 3 -0.60 -6.33 1.42
N PRO A 4 0.05 -6.38 0.25
CA PRO A 4 -0.59 -6.01 -1.00
C PRO A 4 -1.86 -6.83 -1.23
N VAL A 5 -2.92 -6.18 -1.70
CA VAL A 5 -4.16 -6.85 -2.07
C VAL A 5 -4.32 -6.79 -3.58
N TYR A 6 -4.71 -7.90 -4.19
CA TYR A 6 -4.92 -8.05 -5.62
C TYR A 6 -6.31 -8.60 -5.91
N ARG A 7 -6.78 -8.38 -7.13
CA ARG A 7 -8.04 -8.94 -7.59
C ARG A 7 -7.80 -10.29 -8.28
N GLU A 8 -8.40 -11.35 -7.75
CA GLU A 8 -8.42 -12.68 -8.32
C GLU A 8 -9.86 -13.03 -8.70
N GLY A 9 -10.20 -12.86 -9.98
CA GLY A 9 -11.59 -12.95 -10.47
C GLY A 9 -12.49 -11.91 -9.79
N ASP A 10 -13.48 -12.39 -9.03
CA ASP A 10 -14.44 -11.56 -8.30
C ASP A 10 -14.09 -11.33 -6.83
N ARG A 11 -12.86 -11.70 -6.41
CA ARG A 11 -12.43 -11.58 -5.00
C ARG A 11 -11.17 -10.75 -4.86
N LEU A 12 -11.04 -10.11 -3.71
CA LEU A 12 -9.81 -9.45 -3.28
C LEU A 12 -9.02 -10.36 -2.34
N VAL A 13 -7.77 -10.64 -2.70
CA VAL A 13 -6.87 -11.55 -1.98
C VAL A 13 -5.61 -10.80 -1.55
N ALA A 14 -5.16 -11.03 -0.31
CA ALA A 14 -3.91 -10.47 0.18
C ALA A 14 -2.75 -11.40 -0.22
N SER A 15 -1.67 -10.84 -0.78
CA SER A 15 -0.46 -11.60 -1.06
C SER A 15 0.26 -11.96 0.23
N GLU A 16 0.81 -13.18 0.26
CA GLU A 16 1.68 -13.65 1.34
C GLU A 16 3.16 -13.45 1.02
N ASP A 17 3.47 -12.99 -0.20
CA ASP A 17 4.83 -12.76 -0.64
C ASP A 17 5.45 -11.55 0.07
N PRO A 18 6.76 -11.61 0.34
CA PRO A 18 7.48 -10.45 0.85
C PRO A 18 7.41 -9.30 -0.16
N ILE A 19 7.08 -8.10 0.33
CA ILE A 19 7.09 -6.90 -0.51
C ILE A 19 8.53 -6.52 -0.90
N SER A 20 8.72 -6.13 -2.16
CA SER A 20 10.02 -5.65 -2.63
C SER A 20 10.35 -4.29 -2.00
N ARG A 21 11.64 -3.94 -1.97
CA ARG A 21 12.10 -2.63 -1.47
C ARG A 21 11.50 -1.47 -2.29
N GLU A 22 11.39 -1.65 -3.60
CA GLU A 22 10.80 -0.67 -4.51
C GLU A 22 9.33 -0.45 -4.19
N PHE A 23 8.54 -1.54 -4.14
CA PHE A 23 7.13 -1.46 -3.80
C PHE A 23 6.91 -0.81 -2.41
N LYS A 24 7.79 -1.11 -1.44
CA LYS A 24 7.77 -0.48 -0.11
C LYS A 24 7.93 1.04 -0.17
N GLN A 25 8.74 1.59 -1.09
CA GLN A 25 8.85 3.05 -1.27
C GLN A 25 7.61 3.60 -1.94
N ASN A 26 7.12 2.94 -2.98
CA ASN A 26 5.93 3.36 -3.72
C ASN A 26 4.69 3.42 -2.80
N ILE A 27 4.49 2.40 -1.96
CA ILE A 27 3.33 2.37 -1.06
C ILE A 27 3.40 3.44 0.03
N LYS A 28 4.60 3.79 0.50
CA LYS A 28 4.77 4.92 1.43
C LYS A 28 4.40 6.24 0.76
N GLN A 29 4.80 6.45 -0.48
CA GLN A 29 4.42 7.63 -1.25
C GLN A 29 2.89 7.73 -1.39
N VAL A 30 2.22 6.61 -1.70
CA VAL A 30 0.75 6.56 -1.73
C VAL A 30 0.17 6.92 -0.38
N PHE A 31 0.69 6.37 0.72
CA PHE A 31 0.19 6.69 2.06
C PHE A 31 0.40 8.15 2.45
N GLU A 32 1.54 8.74 2.12
CA GLU A 32 1.80 10.15 2.37
C GLU A 32 0.86 11.05 1.56
N TYR A 33 0.65 10.73 0.28
CA TYR A 33 -0.28 11.48 -0.57
C TYR A 33 -1.73 11.39 -0.08
N GLU A 34 -2.17 10.19 0.29
CA GLU A 34 -3.54 9.92 0.76
C GLU A 34 -3.73 10.24 2.26
N ASN A 35 -2.70 10.78 2.93
CA ASN A 35 -2.70 11.07 4.38
C ASN A 35 -3.06 9.84 5.25
N VAL A 36 -2.66 8.66 4.81
CA VAL A 36 -2.85 7.40 5.53
C VAL A 36 -1.81 7.31 6.65
N PRO A 37 -2.23 7.18 7.92
CA PRO A 37 -1.28 6.96 9.00
C PRO A 37 -0.65 5.58 8.86
N TYR A 38 0.68 5.53 8.87
CA TYR A 38 1.44 4.29 8.89
C TYR A 38 2.64 4.39 9.84
N LYS A 39 3.15 3.23 10.26
CA LYS A 39 4.39 3.10 11.02
C LYS A 39 5.27 2.05 10.37
N GLU A 40 6.57 2.15 10.60
CA GLU A 40 7.51 1.08 10.27
C GLU A 40 8.00 0.45 11.58
N ASP A 41 7.97 -0.87 11.68
CA ASP A 41 8.52 -1.59 12.84
C ASP A 41 10.04 -1.83 12.71
N SER A 42 10.64 -2.42 13.74
CA SER A 42 12.08 -2.73 13.76
C SER A 42 12.52 -3.76 12.72
N THR A 43 11.59 -4.51 12.13
CA THR A 43 11.85 -5.46 11.04
C THR A 43 11.71 -4.81 9.66
N GLY A 44 11.27 -3.56 9.62
CA GLY A 44 10.97 -2.83 8.39
C GLY A 44 9.58 -3.15 7.82
N ALA A 45 8.70 -3.81 8.58
CA ALA A 45 7.33 -4.04 8.14
C ALA A 45 6.50 -2.76 8.27
N ILE A 46 5.67 -2.48 7.27
CA ILE A 46 4.73 -1.36 7.33
C ILE A 46 3.50 -1.78 8.13
N LEU A 47 3.14 -1.00 9.14
CA LEU A 47 1.96 -1.16 9.97
C LEU A 47 0.96 -0.06 9.62
N ILE A 48 -0.25 -0.47 9.26
CA ILE A 48 -1.39 0.43 9.00
C ILE A 48 -2.49 0.16 10.05
N PRO A 49 -3.39 1.12 10.31
CA PRO A 49 -4.55 0.93 11.16
C PRO A 49 -5.36 -0.30 10.77
N GLN A 50 -5.94 -0.96 11.77
CA GLN A 50 -6.78 -2.14 11.56
C GLN A 50 -8.02 -1.81 10.72
N ASP A 51 -8.60 -0.62 10.87
CA ASP A 51 -9.77 -0.20 10.09
C ASP A 51 -9.45 -0.10 8.60
N ILE A 52 -8.30 0.47 8.25
CA ILE A 52 -7.81 0.53 6.87
C ILE A 52 -7.53 -0.87 6.33
N TRP A 53 -6.89 -1.72 7.13
CA TRP A 53 -6.59 -3.10 6.73
C TRP A 53 -7.86 -3.94 6.49
N SER A 54 -8.92 -3.68 7.24
CA SER A 54 -10.19 -4.40 7.13
C SER A 54 -10.98 -3.98 5.89
N ASP A 55 -10.74 -2.78 5.36
CA ASP A 55 -11.26 -2.32 4.08
C ASP A 55 -10.37 -2.81 2.92
N ARG A 56 -10.77 -3.93 2.33
CA ARG A 56 -10.01 -4.59 1.24
C ARG A 56 -9.96 -3.77 -0.04
N ASP A 57 -11.03 -3.05 -0.35
CA ASP A 57 -11.09 -2.18 -1.52
C ASP A 57 -10.10 -1.02 -1.39
N THR A 58 -10.02 -0.42 -0.19
CA THR A 58 -9.04 0.63 0.11
C THR A 58 -7.60 0.11 -0.02
N VAL A 59 -7.28 -1.05 0.57
CA VAL A 59 -5.93 -1.64 0.46
C VAL A 59 -5.59 -2.03 -0.98
N TRP A 60 -6.57 -2.55 -1.74
CA TRP A 60 -6.39 -2.87 -3.15
C TRP A 60 -6.13 -1.61 -3.99
N ASN A 61 -6.86 -0.53 -3.73
CA ASN A 61 -6.65 0.76 -4.39
C ASN A 61 -5.24 1.30 -4.12
N TYR A 62 -4.77 1.25 -2.87
CA TYR A 62 -3.40 1.66 -2.55
C TYR A 62 -2.35 0.75 -3.20
N THR A 63 -2.59 -0.56 -3.23
CA THR A 63 -1.72 -1.52 -3.95
C THR A 63 -1.67 -1.20 -5.43
N THR A 64 -2.80 -0.87 -6.05
CA THR A 64 -2.91 -0.52 -7.46
C THR A 64 -2.10 0.75 -7.75
N LYS A 65 -2.30 1.82 -6.97
CA LYS A 65 -1.55 3.09 -7.09
C LYS A 65 -0.05 2.90 -6.91
N ALA A 66 0.38 2.06 -5.94
CA ALA A 66 1.79 1.78 -5.69
C ALA A 66 2.46 0.95 -6.82
N ASN A 67 1.67 0.27 -7.65
CA ASN A 67 2.14 -0.43 -8.84
C ASN A 67 1.98 0.38 -10.13
N ASP A 68 1.43 1.61 -10.06
CA ASP A 68 1.22 2.48 -11.22
C ASP A 68 2.32 3.56 -11.27
N PRO A 69 3.32 3.43 -12.15
CA PRO A 69 4.42 4.38 -12.26
C PRO A 69 3.96 5.78 -12.70
N ASP A 70 2.88 5.89 -13.48
CA ASP A 70 2.40 7.18 -13.96
C ASP A 70 1.61 7.91 -12.88
N TRP A 71 0.87 7.17 -12.04
CA TRP A 71 0.29 7.71 -10.81
C TRP A 71 1.39 8.25 -9.90
N LEU A 72 2.44 7.47 -9.62
CA LEU A 72 3.54 7.85 -8.74
C LEU A 72 4.32 9.09 -9.24
N LYS A 73 4.51 9.24 -10.55
CA LYS A 73 5.19 10.43 -11.13
C LYS A 73 4.39 11.71 -10.96
N THR A 74 3.06 11.61 -10.95
CA THR A 74 2.15 12.77 -10.93
C THR A 74 1.64 13.10 -9.52
N HIS A 75 1.71 12.16 -8.59
CA HIS A 75 1.21 12.27 -7.22
C HIS A 75 2.38 12.24 -6.23
N ILE A 76 3.24 13.24 -6.34
CA ILE A 76 4.36 13.44 -5.42
C ILE A 76 3.80 14.09 -4.14
N PRO A 77 4.00 13.50 -2.95
CA PRO A 77 3.55 14.10 -1.71
C PRO A 77 4.21 15.46 -1.53
N SER A 78 3.38 16.48 -1.31
CA SER A 78 3.83 17.84 -1.01
C SER A 78 4.18 17.88 0.48
N ASN A 79 5.43 17.56 0.80
CA ASN A 79 5.93 17.55 2.16
C ASN A 79 6.11 18.97 2.72
#